data_AF-A0A2T5PA38-F1
#
_entry.id   AF-A0A2T5PA38-F1
#
_cell.length_a   1.000
_cell.length_b   1.000
_cell.length_c   1.000
_cell.angle_alpha   90.00
_cell.angle_beta   90.00
_cell.angle_gamma   90.00
#
_symmetry.space_group_name_H-M   'P 1'
#
loop_
_entity.id
_entity.type
_entity.pdbx_description
1 polymer ?
#
loop_
_entity_poly.entity_id
_entity_poly.type
_entity_poly.pdbx_seq_one_letter_code
_entity_poly.pdbx_strand_id
1 'polypeptide(L)'
;MNNLMPSIRTGLVAFCFAAASSFAMADGMDAEDFVNDASAMGIAEVHNATLALTKATSQDVKNFAQRMLDDHSAANQQLAQTASGKEDIELADEATLMAKAKALILQLRSGESFDEAYANNQVVAHEKSVELYESASKELADADLKAYAAEQLPTLREHLEMARQLAAKHGGDAAEKN
;
A
#
# COMPACT_ATOMS: atom_id res chain seq x y z
N MET A 1 -24.33 -85.77 21.74
CA MET A 1 -23.95 -85.12 23.02
C MET A 1 -23.04 -83.95 22.66
N ASN A 2 -23.49 -82.73 22.96
CA ASN A 2 -22.77 -81.54 23.46
C ASN A 2 -21.36 -81.27 22.89
N ASN A 3 -20.91 -80.08 22.49
CA ASN A 3 -21.34 -78.69 22.68
C ASN A 3 -20.29 -77.78 21.98
N LEU A 4 -20.68 -76.55 21.59
CA LEU A 4 -19.91 -75.26 21.63
C LEU A 4 -18.54 -75.16 20.89
N MET A 5 -18.10 -74.08 20.24
CA MET A 5 -18.58 -72.74 19.80
C MET A 5 -17.39 -72.11 18.97
N PRO A 6 -17.31 -70.80 18.57
CA PRO A 6 -17.02 -70.39 17.19
C PRO A 6 -15.77 -69.47 16.95
N SER A 7 -15.67 -68.94 15.73
CA SER A 7 -14.94 -67.72 15.27
C SER A 7 -13.43 -67.89 15.03
N ILE A 8 -12.81 -67.29 14.01
CA ILE A 8 -12.78 -65.86 13.66
C ILE A 8 -12.57 -65.69 12.14
N ARG A 9 -13.37 -64.81 11.53
CA ARG A 9 -13.12 -64.22 10.20
C ARG A 9 -12.24 -62.98 10.37
N THR A 10 -11.03 -62.98 9.82
CA THR A 10 -10.20 -61.78 9.72
C THR A 10 -10.35 -61.21 8.32
N GLY A 11 -11.22 -60.21 8.16
CA GLY A 11 -11.31 -59.40 6.95
C GLY A 11 -10.27 -58.29 7.02
N LEU A 12 -9.35 -58.23 6.06
CA LEU A 12 -8.40 -57.15 5.90
C LEU A 12 -9.07 -56.04 5.08
N VAL A 13 -9.47 -54.94 5.73
CA VAL A 13 -9.88 -53.70 5.05
C VAL A 13 -8.64 -52.83 4.93
N ALA A 14 -8.12 -52.71 3.71
CA ALA A 14 -7.06 -51.76 3.37
C ALA A 14 -7.69 -50.37 3.19
N PHE A 15 -7.51 -49.50 4.19
CA PHE A 15 -7.91 -48.10 4.11
C PHE A 15 -6.76 -47.30 3.47
N CYS A 16 -6.91 -46.94 2.20
CA CYS A 16 -5.99 -46.00 1.54
C CYS A 16 -6.25 -44.60 2.08
N PHE A 17 -5.37 -44.09 2.94
CA PHE A 17 -5.33 -42.68 3.31
C PHE A 17 -4.77 -41.88 2.13
N ALA A 18 -5.66 -41.21 1.39
CA ALA A 18 -5.24 -40.12 0.50
C ALA A 18 -4.91 -38.91 1.38
N ALA A 19 -3.62 -38.55 1.47
CA ALA A 19 -3.21 -37.31 2.08
C ALA A 19 -3.64 -36.15 1.16
N ALA A 20 -4.72 -35.46 1.51
CA ALA A 20 -5.02 -34.17 0.93
C ALA A 20 -4.01 -33.16 1.51
N SER A 21 -3.02 -32.78 0.70
CA SER A 21 -2.17 -31.65 1.01
C SER A 21 -3.01 -30.38 0.90
N SER A 22 -3.50 -29.88 2.02
CA SER A 22 -3.97 -28.50 2.10
C SER A 22 -2.76 -27.60 1.81
N PHE A 23 -2.68 -27.06 0.60
CA PHE A 23 -1.87 -25.87 0.38
C PHE A 23 -2.49 -24.79 1.27
N ALA A 24 -1.81 -24.47 2.37
CA ALA A 24 -2.04 -23.20 3.03
C ALA A 24 -1.76 -22.14 1.96
N MET A 25 -2.81 -21.48 1.47
CA MET A 25 -2.67 -20.20 0.80
C MET A 25 -1.88 -19.35 1.79
N ALA A 26 -0.69 -18.90 1.42
CA ALA A 26 -0.04 -17.86 2.19
C ALA A 26 -1.06 -16.72 2.30
N ASP A 27 -1.37 -16.28 3.51
CA ASP A 27 -2.20 -15.09 3.70
C ASP A 27 -1.45 -13.95 2.99
N GLY A 28 -1.91 -13.63 1.78
CA GLY A 28 -1.38 -12.52 0.99
C GLY A 28 -1.76 -11.20 1.66
N MET A 29 -1.27 -10.10 1.11
CA MET A 29 -1.72 -8.77 1.53
C MET A 29 -3.25 -8.70 1.50
N ASP A 30 -3.83 -8.22 2.60
CA ASP A 30 -5.26 -8.00 2.70
C ASP A 30 -5.69 -6.83 1.79
N ALA A 31 -6.74 -7.05 1.00
CA ALA A 31 -7.18 -6.09 0.00
C ALA A 31 -7.81 -4.84 0.63
N GLU A 32 -8.52 -5.00 1.75
CA GLU A 32 -9.12 -3.90 2.48
C GLU A 32 -8.04 -3.03 3.13
N ASP A 33 -7.05 -3.65 3.78
CA ASP A 33 -5.90 -2.94 4.35
C ASP A 33 -5.15 -2.15 3.27
N PHE A 34 -4.85 -2.78 2.12
CA PHE A 34 -4.20 -2.09 1.00
C PHE A 34 -4.99 -0.87 0.53
N VAL A 35 -6.29 -1.04 0.26
CA VAL A 35 -7.13 0.05 -0.26
C VAL A 35 -7.24 1.18 0.76
N ASN A 36 -7.44 0.86 2.04
CA ASN A 36 -7.58 1.85 3.10
C ASN A 36 -6.28 2.62 3.35
N ASP A 37 -5.13 1.94 3.35
CA ASP A 37 -3.84 2.59 3.55
C ASP A 37 -3.40 3.39 2.32
N ALA A 38 -3.56 2.85 1.11
CA ALA A 38 -3.29 3.58 -0.14
C ALA A 38 -4.18 4.83 -0.26
N SER A 39 -5.46 4.74 0.12
CA SER A 39 -6.37 5.90 0.13
C SER A 39 -5.92 6.96 1.14
N ALA A 40 -5.55 6.56 2.35
CA ALA A 40 -5.08 7.51 3.37
C ALA A 40 -3.76 8.19 2.97
N MET A 41 -2.82 7.44 2.38
CA MET A 41 -1.58 7.99 1.84
C MET A 41 -1.85 8.97 0.69
N GLY A 42 -2.71 8.59 -0.25
CA GLY A 42 -3.09 9.45 -1.37
C GLY A 42 -3.80 10.74 -0.96
N ILE A 43 -4.66 10.70 0.06
CA ILE A 43 -5.28 11.89 0.65
C ILE A 43 -4.23 12.79 1.31
N ALA A 44 -3.28 12.20 2.03
CA ALA A 44 -2.19 12.95 2.65
C ALA A 44 -1.32 13.66 1.61
N GLU A 45 -1.01 12.99 0.49
CA GLU A 45 -0.22 13.58 -0.60
C GLU A 45 -0.92 14.78 -1.25
N VAL A 46 -2.19 14.65 -1.62
CA VAL A 46 -2.98 15.76 -2.20
C VAL A 46 -3.04 16.96 -1.24
N HIS A 47 -3.23 16.71 0.05
CA HIS A 47 -3.24 17.77 1.06
C HIS A 47 -1.85 18.44 1.20
N ASN A 48 -0.77 17.66 1.27
CA ASN A 48 0.59 18.18 1.39
C ASN A 48 1.01 18.97 0.15
N ALA A 49 0.68 18.48 -1.03
CA ALA A 49 0.91 19.17 -2.30
C ALA A 49 0.19 20.53 -2.33
N THR A 50 -1.08 20.57 -1.93
CA THR A 50 -1.88 21.81 -1.83
C THR A 50 -1.24 22.83 -0.87
N LEU A 51 -0.77 22.34 0.29
CA LEU A 51 -0.07 23.19 1.26
C LEU A 51 1.23 23.74 0.66
N ALA A 52 2.01 22.90 -0.04
CA ALA A 52 3.26 23.31 -0.66
C ALA A 52 3.08 24.35 -1.77
N LEU A 53 2.04 24.23 -2.60
CA LEU A 53 1.69 25.27 -3.59
C LEU A 53 1.46 26.65 -2.95
N THR A 54 0.97 26.67 -1.70
CA THR A 54 0.70 27.91 -0.96
C THR A 54 1.91 28.41 -0.16
N LYS A 55 2.69 27.50 0.43
CA LYS A 55 3.72 27.83 1.43
C LYS A 55 5.14 27.81 0.89
N ALA A 56 5.39 27.05 -0.18
CA ALA A 56 6.73 26.93 -0.71
C ALA A 56 7.23 28.27 -1.24
N THR A 57 8.53 28.48 -1.07
CA THR A 57 9.19 29.72 -1.54
C THR A 57 9.86 29.53 -2.88
N SER A 58 10.39 28.33 -3.13
CA SER A 58 11.09 27.96 -4.36
C SER A 58 10.15 27.42 -5.44
N GLN A 59 10.50 27.71 -6.70
CA GLN A 59 9.67 27.36 -7.85
C GLN A 59 9.70 25.85 -8.16
N ASP A 60 10.83 25.20 -7.92
CA ASP A 60 10.98 23.74 -8.10
C ASP A 60 10.14 22.95 -7.11
N VAL A 61 10.05 23.38 -5.84
CA VAL A 61 9.13 22.77 -4.87
C VAL A 61 7.68 22.94 -5.33
N LYS A 62 7.29 24.13 -5.83
CA LYS A 62 5.93 24.34 -6.36
C LYS A 62 5.64 23.48 -7.58
N ASN A 63 6.59 23.34 -8.50
CA ASN A 63 6.44 22.51 -9.68
C ASN A 63 6.29 21.04 -9.32
N PHE A 64 7.11 20.56 -8.37
CA PHE A 64 6.99 19.22 -7.84
C PHE A 64 5.63 19.01 -7.16
N ALA A 65 5.22 19.94 -6.29
CA ALA A 65 3.92 19.87 -5.61
C ALA A 65 2.75 19.87 -6.59
N GLN A 66 2.80 20.63 -7.68
CA GLN A 66 1.78 20.60 -8.73
C GLN A 66 1.69 19.20 -9.36
N ARG A 67 2.83 18.58 -9.68
CA ARG A 67 2.87 17.21 -10.22
C ARG A 67 2.27 16.21 -9.23
N MET A 68 2.58 16.32 -7.93
CA MET A 68 2.01 15.44 -6.91
C MET A 68 0.49 15.61 -6.80
N LEU A 69 0.01 16.86 -6.81
CA LEU A 69 -1.43 17.15 -6.77
C LEU A 69 -2.17 16.50 -7.94
N ASP A 70 -1.66 16.66 -9.15
CA ASP A 70 -2.32 16.17 -10.36
C ASP A 70 -2.32 14.63 -10.42
N ASP A 71 -1.13 14.01 -10.26
CA ASP A 71 -0.97 12.57 -10.39
C ASP A 71 -1.68 11.81 -9.26
N HIS A 72 -1.52 12.23 -8.00
CA HIS A 72 -2.18 11.54 -6.88
C HIS A 72 -3.69 11.76 -6.87
N SER A 73 -4.19 12.91 -7.32
CA SER A 73 -5.65 13.09 -7.46
C SER A 73 -6.24 12.12 -8.47
N ALA A 74 -5.56 11.88 -9.59
CA ALA A 74 -5.97 10.90 -10.58
C ALA A 74 -5.88 9.46 -10.04
N ALA A 75 -4.77 9.11 -9.39
CA ALA A 75 -4.57 7.79 -8.80
C ALA A 75 -5.63 7.47 -7.73
N ASN A 76 -5.96 8.43 -6.85
CA ASN A 76 -7.00 8.27 -5.84
C ASN A 76 -8.38 7.98 -6.45
N GLN A 77 -8.72 8.67 -7.55
CA GLN A 77 -9.97 8.42 -8.26
C GLN A 77 -9.98 7.03 -8.90
N GLN A 78 -8.86 6.61 -9.48
CA GLN A 78 -8.72 5.28 -10.07
C GLN A 78 -8.83 4.19 -9.00
N LEU A 79 -8.15 4.32 -7.85
CA LEU A 79 -8.25 3.37 -6.74
C LEU A 79 -9.69 3.23 -6.25
N ALA A 80 -10.39 4.36 -6.04
CA ALA A 80 -11.79 4.35 -5.60
C ALA A 80 -12.69 3.62 -6.62
N GLN A 81 -12.44 3.78 -7.91
CA GLN A 81 -13.16 3.05 -8.97
C GLN A 81 -12.82 1.56 -8.96
N THR A 82 -11.53 1.21 -8.85
CA THR A 82 -11.08 -0.18 -8.79
C THR A 82 -11.64 -0.92 -7.58
N ALA A 83 -11.73 -0.26 -6.42
CA ALA A 83 -12.27 -0.87 -5.20
C ALA A 83 -13.81 -0.88 -5.13
N SER A 84 -14.49 -0.07 -5.93
CA SER A 84 -15.95 0.08 -5.86
C SER A 84 -16.68 -1.22 -6.20
N GLY A 85 -17.59 -1.63 -5.31
CA GLY A 85 -18.46 -2.79 -5.52
C GLY A 85 -17.78 -4.15 -5.32
N LYS A 86 -16.55 -4.18 -4.80
CA LYS A 86 -15.92 -5.43 -4.34
C LYS A 86 -16.54 -5.84 -3.00
N GLU A 87 -17.10 -7.04 -2.94
CA GLU A 87 -17.86 -7.52 -1.76
C GLU A 87 -16.98 -7.73 -0.52
N ASP A 88 -15.69 -8.00 -0.73
CA ASP A 88 -14.72 -8.29 0.34
C ASP A 88 -13.91 -7.06 0.80
N ILE A 89 -14.36 -5.84 0.47
CA ILE A 89 -13.66 -4.60 0.83
C ILE A 89 -14.64 -3.63 1.49
N GLU A 90 -14.52 -3.45 2.81
CA GLU A 90 -15.19 -2.37 3.50
C GLU A 90 -14.32 -1.10 3.44
N LEU A 91 -14.71 -0.19 2.53
CA LEU A 91 -14.04 1.10 2.42
C LEU A 91 -14.25 1.90 3.71
N ALA A 92 -13.14 2.27 4.36
CA ALA A 92 -13.19 3.17 5.49
C ALA A 92 -13.89 4.48 5.11
N ASP A 93 -14.68 5.01 6.04
CA ASP A 93 -15.36 6.27 5.80
C ASP A 93 -14.38 7.45 5.67
N GLU A 94 -14.87 8.56 5.10
CA GLU A 94 -14.06 9.75 4.86
C GLU A 94 -13.41 10.26 6.16
N ALA A 95 -14.13 10.21 7.29
CA ALA A 95 -13.61 10.69 8.57
C ALA A 95 -12.40 9.86 9.04
N THR A 96 -12.47 8.53 8.89
CA THR A 96 -11.41 7.59 9.26
C THR A 96 -10.21 7.75 8.35
N LEU A 97 -10.41 7.83 7.03
CA LEU A 97 -9.34 8.08 6.08
C LEU A 97 -8.65 9.43 6.34
N MET A 98 -9.41 10.48 6.61
CA MET A 98 -8.87 11.80 6.97
C MET A 98 -8.10 11.77 8.29
N ALA A 99 -8.53 10.98 9.27
CA ALA A 99 -7.80 10.81 10.53
C ALA A 99 -6.45 10.11 10.30
N LYS A 100 -6.43 9.01 9.52
CA LYS A 100 -5.19 8.33 9.12
C LYS A 100 -4.27 9.27 8.32
N ALA A 101 -4.80 9.99 7.33
CA ALA A 101 -4.04 10.94 6.54
C ALA A 101 -3.41 12.05 7.40
N LYS A 102 -4.17 12.62 8.35
CA LYS A 102 -3.63 13.59 9.32
C LYS A 102 -2.51 13.00 10.16
N ALA A 103 -2.63 11.75 10.60
CA ALA A 103 -1.57 11.09 11.36
C ALA A 103 -0.29 10.95 10.52
N LEU A 104 -0.40 10.57 9.23
CA LEU A 104 0.73 10.52 8.30
C LEU A 104 1.37 11.91 8.13
N ILE A 105 0.57 12.95 7.92
CA ILE A 105 1.05 14.34 7.80
C ILE A 105 1.79 14.79 9.07
N LEU A 106 1.31 14.40 10.25
CA LEU A 106 1.93 14.79 11.53
C LEU A 106 3.26 14.06 11.81
N GLN A 107 3.43 12.83 11.32
CA GLN A 107 4.69 12.08 11.42
C GLN A 107 5.82 12.70 10.59
N LEU A 108 5.45 13.49 9.58
CA LEU A 108 6.35 14.09 8.61
C LEU A 108 6.77 15.49 9.08
N ARG A 109 7.80 15.57 9.93
CA ARG A 109 8.40 16.85 10.36
C ARG A 109 9.90 16.75 10.59
N SER A 110 10.69 17.40 9.73
CA SER A 110 11.97 18.03 10.07
C SER A 110 12.56 18.75 8.86
N GLY A 111 13.19 19.90 9.10
CA GLY A 111 13.87 20.75 8.12
C GLY A 111 13.93 22.19 8.64
N GLU A 112 14.97 22.95 8.29
CA GLU A 112 15.16 24.33 8.72
C GLU A 112 14.20 25.29 8.00
N SER A 113 13.81 24.95 6.77
CA SER A 113 12.82 25.67 5.96
C SER A 113 11.61 24.81 5.57
N PHE A 114 10.53 25.45 5.12
CA PHE A 114 9.36 24.72 4.59
C PHE A 114 9.74 23.86 3.39
N ASP A 115 10.53 24.40 2.46
CA ASP A 115 10.91 23.75 1.22
C ASP A 115 11.76 22.49 1.48
N GLU A 116 12.72 22.59 2.40
CA GLU A 116 13.52 21.46 2.86
C GLU A 116 12.67 20.41 3.59
N ALA A 117 11.83 20.82 4.53
CA ALA A 117 10.96 19.91 5.26
C ALA A 117 10.00 19.17 4.32
N TYR A 118 9.44 19.88 3.35
CA TYR A 118 8.60 19.28 2.33
C TYR A 118 9.37 18.26 1.49
N ALA A 119 10.56 18.62 0.97
CA ALA A 119 11.37 17.71 0.16
C ALA A 119 11.77 16.43 0.91
N ASN A 120 12.23 16.56 2.16
CA ASN A 120 12.56 15.41 3.01
C ASN A 120 11.36 14.50 3.25
N ASN A 121 10.22 15.10 3.57
CA ASN A 121 9.00 14.37 3.85
C ASN A 121 8.50 13.60 2.61
N GLN A 122 8.65 14.17 1.42
CA GLN A 122 8.25 13.54 0.17
C GLN A 122 9.11 12.32 -0.16
N VAL A 123 10.40 12.32 0.18
CA VAL A 123 11.25 11.11 0.06
C VAL A 123 10.68 9.98 0.94
N VAL A 124 10.46 10.24 2.22
CA VAL A 124 9.98 9.22 3.17
C VAL A 124 8.60 8.69 2.78
N ALA A 125 7.70 9.58 2.34
CA ALA A 125 6.35 9.19 1.94
C ALA A 125 6.37 8.32 0.67
N HIS A 126 7.18 8.66 -0.32
CA HIS A 126 7.29 7.90 -1.55
C HIS A 126 8.02 6.57 -1.38
N GLU A 127 8.99 6.46 -0.47
CA GLU A 127 9.61 5.17 -0.12
C GLU A 127 8.58 4.19 0.43
N LYS A 128 7.75 4.64 1.39
CA LYS A 128 6.67 3.83 1.96
C LYS A 128 5.62 3.46 0.91
N SER A 129 5.26 4.41 0.03
CA SER A 129 4.31 4.14 -1.05
C SER A 129 4.86 3.12 -2.04
N VAL A 130 6.13 3.21 -2.44
CA VAL A 130 6.76 2.21 -3.31
C VAL A 130 6.76 0.83 -2.64
N GLU A 131 7.12 0.74 -1.36
CA GLU A 131 7.10 -0.52 -0.60
C GLU A 131 5.69 -1.15 -0.56
N LEU A 132 4.67 -0.36 -0.22
CA LEU A 132 3.28 -0.81 -0.18
C LEU A 132 2.83 -1.34 -1.56
N TYR A 133 3.07 -0.56 -2.61
CA TYR A 133 2.63 -0.90 -3.96
C TYR A 133 3.42 -2.08 -4.56
N GLU A 134 4.70 -2.23 -4.22
CA GLU A 134 5.50 -3.38 -4.64
C GLU A 134 4.97 -4.67 -4.00
N SER A 135 4.65 -4.62 -2.71
CA SER A 135 4.08 -5.76 -1.98
C SER A 135 2.69 -6.11 -2.53
N ALA A 136 1.83 -5.10 -2.68
CA ALA A 136 0.50 -5.24 -3.27
C ALA A 136 0.52 -5.87 -4.67
N SER A 137 1.44 -5.43 -5.54
CA SER A 137 1.59 -5.95 -6.91
C SER A 137 1.97 -7.45 -6.97
N LYS A 138 2.48 -8.00 -5.87
CA LYS A 138 2.90 -9.41 -5.77
C LYS A 138 1.87 -10.23 -4.99
N GLU A 139 1.38 -9.69 -3.88
CA GLU A 139 0.75 -10.46 -2.80
C GLU A 139 -0.77 -10.37 -2.77
N LEU A 140 -1.40 -9.34 -3.35
CA LEU A 140 -2.85 -9.23 -3.36
C LEU A 140 -3.50 -10.43 -4.05
N ALA A 141 -4.62 -10.93 -3.51
CA ALA A 141 -5.40 -11.96 -4.20
C ALA A 141 -6.27 -11.37 -5.31
N ASP A 142 -6.80 -10.17 -5.10
CA ASP A 142 -7.66 -9.47 -6.06
C ASP A 142 -6.86 -9.02 -7.29
N ALA A 143 -7.26 -9.50 -8.46
CA ALA A 143 -6.52 -9.29 -9.70
C ALA A 143 -6.54 -7.84 -10.18
N ASP A 144 -7.64 -7.11 -9.96
CA ASP A 144 -7.77 -5.72 -10.39
C ASP A 144 -6.93 -4.79 -9.52
N LEU A 145 -6.94 -5.00 -8.19
CA LEU A 145 -6.11 -4.23 -7.27
C LEU A 145 -4.63 -4.57 -7.43
N LYS A 146 -4.29 -5.84 -7.69
CA LYS A 146 -2.91 -6.22 -8.05
C LYS A 146 -2.44 -5.50 -9.31
N ALA A 147 -3.28 -5.46 -10.35
CA ALA A 147 -2.96 -4.77 -11.59
C ALA A 147 -2.83 -3.25 -11.38
N TYR A 148 -3.75 -2.64 -10.64
CA TYR A 148 -3.68 -1.23 -10.25
C TYR A 148 -2.36 -0.93 -9.51
N ALA A 149 -2.00 -1.74 -8.51
CA ALA A 149 -0.76 -1.54 -7.77
C ALA A 149 0.48 -1.60 -8.70
N ALA A 150 0.51 -2.58 -9.61
CA ALA A 150 1.59 -2.69 -10.59
C ALA A 150 1.64 -1.50 -11.57
N GLU A 151 0.49 -0.97 -11.97
CA GLU A 151 0.38 0.17 -12.89
C GLU A 151 0.89 1.47 -12.29
N GLN A 152 0.71 1.71 -10.99
CA GLN A 152 1.17 2.94 -10.33
C GLN A 152 2.67 2.96 -10.01
N LEU A 153 3.32 1.79 -9.94
CA LEU A 153 4.73 1.68 -9.52
C LEU A 153 5.72 2.52 -10.33
N PRO A 154 5.65 2.60 -11.68
CA PRO A 154 6.57 3.45 -12.44
C PRO A 154 6.49 4.92 -12.03
N THR A 155 5.27 5.44 -11.86
CA THR A 155 5.04 6.83 -11.46
C THR A 155 5.50 7.10 -10.02
N LEU A 156 5.19 6.20 -9.08
CA LEU A 156 5.64 6.34 -7.69
C LEU A 156 7.18 6.32 -7.57
N ARG A 157 7.86 5.50 -8.38
CA ARG A 157 9.33 5.48 -8.44
C ARG A 157 9.92 6.74 -9.08
N GLU A 158 9.27 7.26 -10.12
CA GLU A 158 9.64 8.57 -10.72
C GLU A 158 9.52 9.68 -9.68
N HIS A 159 8.40 9.73 -8.95
CA HIS A 159 8.17 10.72 -7.89
C HIS A 159 9.19 10.60 -6.76
N LEU A 160 9.54 9.38 -6.34
CA LEU A 160 10.60 9.15 -5.35
C LEU A 160 11.95 9.73 -5.80
N GLU A 161 12.33 9.46 -7.05
CA GLU A 161 13.59 9.99 -7.60
C GLU A 161 13.56 11.52 -7.68
N MET A 162 12.45 12.10 -8.12
CA MET A 162 12.25 13.54 -8.11
C MET A 162 12.32 14.13 -6.69
N ALA A 163 11.74 13.47 -5.70
CA ALA A 163 11.79 13.89 -4.30
C ALA A 163 13.21 13.86 -3.74
N ARG A 164 14.01 12.83 -4.09
CA ARG A 164 15.43 12.75 -3.69
C ARG A 164 16.27 13.86 -4.30
N GLN A 165 16.05 14.17 -5.58
CA GLN A 165 16.71 15.30 -6.25
C GLN A 165 16.32 16.64 -5.62
N LEU A 166 15.03 16.80 -5.27
CA LEU A 166 14.55 17.99 -4.59
C LEU A 166 15.18 18.12 -3.20
N ALA A 167 15.23 17.05 -2.41
CA ALA A 167 15.84 17.04 -1.08
C ALA A 167 17.34 17.39 -1.16
N ALA A 168 18.09 16.77 -2.07
CA ALA A 168 19.51 17.07 -2.27
C ALA A 168 19.76 18.56 -2.62
N LYS A 169 18.84 19.21 -3.33
CA LYS A 169 18.95 20.63 -3.69
C LYS A 169 18.60 21.58 -2.56
N HIS A 170 17.71 21.18 -1.66
CA HIS A 170 17.25 22.00 -0.54
C HIS A 170 17.95 21.69 0.79
N GLY A 171 19.05 20.93 0.75
CA GLY A 171 19.86 20.61 1.94
C GLY A 171 19.27 19.51 2.82
N GLY A 172 18.40 18.67 2.25
CA GLY A 172 17.69 17.64 2.98
C GLY A 172 18.48 16.34 3.15
N ASP A 173 18.69 15.93 4.40
CA ASP A 173 19.39 14.68 4.77
C ASP A 173 18.68 13.40 4.29
N ALA A 174 17.40 13.47 3.89
CA ALA A 174 16.67 12.29 3.44
C ALA A 174 17.24 11.71 2.13
N ALA A 175 17.90 12.54 1.30
CA ALA A 175 18.56 12.06 0.09
C ALA A 175 19.82 11.21 0.39
N GLU A 176 20.45 11.40 1.55
CA GLU A 176 21.75 10.80 1.90
C GLU A 176 21.65 9.40 2.52
N LYS A 177 20.46 8.94 2.90
CA LYS A 177 20.26 7.70 3.68
C LYS A 177 20.18 6.40 2.85
N ASN A 178 20.73 6.40 1.62
CA ASN A 178 20.79 5.19 0.77
C ASN A 178 22.12 4.45 0.91
#